data_AF-A0A2R3ZAM6-F1
#
_entry.id   AF-A0A2R3ZAM6-F1
#
_cell.length_a   1.000
_cell.length_b   1.000
_cell.length_c   1.000
_cell.angle_alpha   90.00
_cell.angle_beta   90.00
_cell.angle_gamma   90.00
#
_symmetry.space_group_name_H-M   'P 1'
#
loop_
_entity.id
_entity.type
_entity.pdbx_description
1 polymer ?
#
loop_
_entity_poly.entity_id
_entity_poly.type
_entity_poly.pdbx_seq_one_letter_code
_entity_poly.pdbx_strand_id
1 'polypeptide(L)' 'MGKDEKTKNPFAFPVTDGETFCQDGMTLRDYFAAKAMQALIDQPIMVGNTNATEILAKQSYIVADAMLKERES' A
#
# COMPACT_ATOMS: atom_id res chain seq x y z
N MET A 1 -1.91 24.47 -16.67
CA MET A 1 -1.28 23.23 -16.17
C MET A 1 -2.40 22.21 -16.02
N GLY A 2 -2.38 21.14 -16.81
CA GLY A 2 -3.47 20.15 -16.83
C GLY A 2 -3.64 19.51 -15.46
N LYS A 3 -4.85 19.65 -14.89
CA LYS A 3 -5.37 18.66 -13.95
C LYS A 3 -5.48 17.35 -14.74
N ASP A 4 -5.34 16.20 -14.10
CA ASP A 4 -5.74 14.89 -14.66
C ASP A 4 -4.63 13.95 -15.19
N GLU A 5 -3.38 14.06 -14.73
CA GLU A 5 -2.56 12.84 -14.64
C GLU A 5 -2.91 12.15 -13.31
N LYS A 6 -3.89 11.23 -13.35
CA LYS A 6 -4.17 10.33 -12.22
C LYS A 6 -2.89 9.54 -11.94
N THR A 7 -2.13 9.93 -10.93
CA THR A 7 -0.99 9.15 -10.45
C THR A 7 -1.47 7.73 -10.14
N LYS A 8 -0.87 6.74 -10.80
CA LYS A 8 -1.22 5.32 -10.64
C LYS A 8 -1.09 4.85 -9.19
N ASN A 9 -0.17 5.46 -8.45
CA ASN A 9 0.01 5.28 -7.03
C ASN A 9 0.06 6.65 -6.33
N PRO A 10 -1.09 7.26 -5.98
CA PRO A 10 -1.14 8.56 -5.32
C PRO A 10 -0.76 8.42 -3.84
N PHE A 11 -0.70 9.54 -3.12
CA PHE A 11 -0.61 9.50 -1.65
C PHE A 11 -1.87 8.87 -1.04
N ALA A 12 -1.70 8.12 0.06
CA ALA A 12 -2.80 7.45 0.74
C ALA A 12 -3.78 8.42 1.42
N PHE A 13 -3.33 9.61 1.82
CA PHE A 13 -4.12 10.61 2.52
C PHE A 13 -4.04 11.98 1.83
N PRO A 14 -5.10 12.81 1.91
CA PRO A 14 -5.09 14.16 1.36
C PRO A 14 -4.01 15.03 2.02
N VAL A 15 -3.30 15.82 1.21
CA VAL A 15 -2.44 16.90 1.71
C VAL A 15 -3.24 18.18 1.62
N THR A 16 -3.72 18.69 2.75
CA THR A 16 -4.30 20.03 2.81
C THR A 16 -3.18 21.04 3.07
N ASP A 17 -3.24 22.16 2.37
CA ASP A 17 -2.54 23.43 2.63
C ASP A 17 -1.02 23.45 2.95
N GLY A 18 -0.22 23.45 1.87
CA GLY A 18 0.47 24.69 1.50
C GLY A 18 1.98 24.79 1.72
N GLU A 19 2.55 24.41 2.87
CA GLU A 19 3.97 24.77 3.14
C GLU A 19 4.87 23.66 3.67
N THR A 20 4.39 22.44 3.77
CA THR A 20 5.27 21.30 4.02
C THR A 20 5.04 20.30 2.91
N PHE A 21 5.92 20.33 1.91
CA PHE A 21 6.15 19.18 1.05
C PHE A 21 6.39 17.99 1.99
N CYS A 22 5.36 17.17 2.22
CA CYS A 22 5.53 15.86 2.80
C CYS A 22 6.21 15.03 1.70
N GLN A 23 7.51 15.24 1.54
CA GLN A 23 8.29 14.67 0.45
C GLN A 23 8.30 13.14 0.51
N ASP A 24 7.96 12.55 1.68
CA ASP A 24 8.03 11.12 1.94
C ASP A 24 6.77 10.56 2.67
N GLY A 25 5.57 10.97 2.26
CA GLY A 25 4.32 10.35 2.77
C GLY A 25 4.08 8.94 2.24
N MET A 26 3.27 8.12 2.93
CA MET A 26 2.89 6.78 2.43
C MET A 26 2.08 6.87 1.14
N THR A 27 2.40 6.00 0.18
CA THR A 27 1.61 5.85 -1.03
C THR A 27 0.35 5.03 -0.77
N LEU A 28 -0.63 5.11 -1.67
CA LEU A 28 -1.87 4.33 -1.60
C LEU A 28 -1.56 2.82 -1.64
N ARG A 29 -0.52 2.42 -2.39
CA ARG A 29 0.03 1.06 -2.38
C ARG A 29 0.48 0.63 -0.99
N ASP A 30 1.27 1.47 -0.31
CA ASP A 30 1.80 1.15 1.02
C ASP A 30 0.67 1.00 2.03
N TYR A 31 -0.36 1.85 1.93
CA TYR A 31 -1.55 1.75 2.77
C TYR A 31 -2.36 0.48 2.54
N PHE A 32 -2.61 0.10 1.28
CA PHE A 32 -3.27 -1.17 0.96
C PHE A 32 -2.46 -2.37 1.42
N ALA A 33 -1.14 -2.35 1.25
CA ALA A 33 -0.25 -3.39 1.73
C ALA A 33 -0.31 -3.51 3.26
N ALA A 34 -0.26 -2.39 4.00
CA ALA A 34 -0.41 -2.41 5.45
C ALA A 34 -1.75 -3.00 5.91
N LYS A 35 -2.86 -2.69 5.22
CA LYS A 35 -4.16 -3.29 5.51
C LYS A 35 -4.21 -4.79 5.22
N ALA A 36 -3.66 -5.22 4.09
CA ALA A 36 -3.57 -6.63 3.76
C ALA A 36 -2.71 -7.38 4.79
N MET A 37 -1.57 -6.80 5.17
CA MET A 37 -0.67 -7.34 6.18
C MET A 37 -1.38 -7.56 7.52
N GLN A 38 -2.19 -6.59 7.95
CA GLN A 38 -2.93 -6.69 9.21
C GLN A 38 -3.92 -7.86 9.23
N ALA A 39 -4.53 -8.21 8.09
CA ALA A 39 -5.39 -9.39 8.00
C ALA A 39 -4.59 -10.72 7.90
N LEU A 40 -3.37 -10.67 7.38
CA LEU A 40 -2.55 -11.84 7.09
C LEU A 40 -1.60 -12.24 8.23
N ILE A 41 -1.28 -11.33 9.16
CA ILE A 41 -0.27 -11.58 10.22
C ILE A 41 -0.70 -12.64 11.23
N ASP A 42 -2.00 -12.81 11.46
CA ASP A 42 -2.56 -13.80 12.41
C ASP A 42 -2.72 -15.20 11.81
N GLN A 43 -2.19 -15.44 10.61
CA GLN A 43 -2.34 -16.73 9.92
C GLN A 43 -1.40 -17.81 10.51
N PRO A 44 -1.86 -19.08 10.66
CA PRO A 44 -1.04 -20.17 11.21
C PRO A 44 0.28 -20.42 10.46
N ILE A 45 0.35 -20.03 9.18
CA ILE A 45 1.55 -20.12 8.33
C ILE A 45 2.76 -19.32 8.88
N MET A 46 2.52 -18.42 9.83
CA MET A 46 3.57 -17.60 10.47
C MET A 46 4.32 -18.34 11.58
N VAL A 47 3.75 -19.40 12.16
CA VAL A 47 4.37 -20.10 13.31
C VAL A 47 5.46 -21.05 12.81
N GLY A 48 6.71 -20.82 13.24
CA GLY A 48 7.85 -21.71 12.95
C GLY A 48 8.44 -21.57 11.53
N ASN A 49 7.94 -20.63 10.72
CA ASN A 49 8.46 -20.35 9.40
C ASN A 49 9.46 -19.19 9.44
N THR A 50 10.73 -19.48 9.18
CA THR A 50 11.81 -18.48 9.21
C THR A 50 11.67 -17.38 8.15
N ASN A 51 10.86 -17.61 7.12
CA ASN A 51 10.61 -16.67 6.03
C ASN A 51 9.19 -16.05 6.09
N ALA A 52 8.51 -16.19 7.24
CA ALA A 52 7.14 -15.73 7.45
C ALA A 52 6.97 -14.24 7.10
N THR A 53 7.91 -13.41 7.52
CA THR A 53 7.93 -11.96 7.31
C THR A 53 8.02 -11.56 5.84
N GLU A 54 8.89 -12.22 5.07
CA GLU A 54 9.10 -11.99 3.65
C GLU A 54 7.88 -12.42 2.84
N ILE A 55 7.29 -13.56 3.20
CA ILE A 55 6.06 -14.07 2.58
C ILE A 55 4.91 -13.09 2.85
N LEU A 56 4.76 -12.65 4.10
CA LEU A 56 3.72 -11.71 4.49
C LEU A 56 3.83 -10.38 3.74
N ALA A 57 5.04 -9.80 3.67
CA ALA A 57 5.30 -8.58 2.92
C ALA A 57 4.94 -8.75 1.43
N LYS A 58 5.39 -9.85 0.81
CA LYS A 58 5.10 -10.13 -0.60
C LYS A 58 3.61 -10.27 -0.88
N GLN A 59 2.90 -11.06 -0.07
CA GLN A 59 1.45 -11.26 -0.23
C GLN A 59 0.67 -9.95 -0.05
N SER A 60 1.09 -9.13 0.91
CA SER A 60 0.47 -7.83 1.16
C SER A 60 0.58 -6.89 -0.04
N TYR A 61 1.75 -6.84 -0.68
CA TYR A 61 1.95 -6.02 -1.88
C TYR A 61 1.21 -6.57 -3.11
N ILE A 62 1.07 -7.90 -3.25
CA ILE A 62 0.25 -8.49 -4.32
C ILE A 62 -1.21 -8.02 -4.22
N VAL A 63 -1.77 -8.02 -3.00
CA VAL A 63 -3.13 -7.52 -2.77
C VAL A 63 -3.22 -6.02 -3.08
N ALA A 64 -2.23 -5.23 -2.64
CA ALA A 64 -2.19 -3.80 -2.92
C ALA A 64 -2.15 -3.49 -4.43
N ASP A 65 -1.33 -4.22 -5.19
CA ASP A 65 -1.19 -4.05 -6.64
C ASP A 65 -2.50 -4.43 -7.36
N ALA A 66 -3.21 -5.47 -6.88
CA ALA A 66 -4.53 -5.83 -7.40
C ALA A 66 -5.59 -4.74 -7.15
N MET A 67 -5.59 -4.11 -5.97
CA MET A 67 -6.51 -3.02 -5.64
C MET A 67 -6.25 -1.76 -6.47
N LEU A 68 -4.98 -1.42 -6.74
CA LEU A 68 -4.63 -0.31 -7.62
C LEU A 68 -5.09 -0.58 -9.05
N LYS A 69 -4.89 -1.80 -9.55
CA LYS A 69 -5.34 -2.20 -10.89
C LYS A 69 -6.86 -2.10 -11.03
N GLU A 70 -7.63 -2.56 -10.04
CA GLU A 70 -9.10 -2.48 -10.03
C GLU A 70 -9.61 -1.03 -10.01
N ARG A 71 -8.87 -0.10 -9.40
CA ARG A 71 -9.22 1.32 -9.41
C ARG A 71 -9.03 1.97 -10.80
N GLU A 72 -8.17 1.41 -11.63
CA GLU A 72 -7.88 1.92 -12.98
C GLU A 72 -8.81 1.36 -14.07
N SER A 73 -9.62 0.34 -13.76
CA SER A 73 -10.67 -0.19 -14.65
C SER A 73 -11.95 0.64 -14.63
#